data_AF-A0AAU8I715-F1
#
_entry.id   AF-A0AAU8I715-F1
#
_cell.length_a   1.000
_cell.length_b   1.000
_cell.length_c   1.000
_cell.angle_alpha   90.00
_cell.angle_beta   90.00
_cell.angle_gamma   90.00
#
_symmetry.space_group_name_H-M   'P 1'
#
loop_
_entity.id
_entity.type
_entity.pdbx_description
1 polymer ?
#
loop_
_entity_poly.entity_id
_entity_poly.type
_entity_poly.pdbx_seq_one_letter_code
_entity_poly.pdbx_strand_id
1 'polypeptide(L)'
;MAYWRQAHAEGRLGHQGFADYAQLLKIGYDVYLAYPRASEAQLYRVLQDAYHQCAPMLSVPWDEARWLVRHAWQHLAHSGRCH
;
A
#
# COMPACT_ATOMS: atom_id res chain seq x y z
N MET A 1 -2.67 -0.68 11.27
CA MET A 1 -3.83 -1.40 10.69
C MET A 1 -5.19 -0.81 11.10
N ALA A 2 -5.39 -0.34 12.34
CA ALA A 2 -6.68 0.24 12.78
C ALA A 2 -7.16 1.41 11.90
N TYR A 3 -6.27 2.35 11.53
CA TYR A 3 -6.58 3.45 10.62
C TYR A 3 -7.16 2.99 9.28
N TRP A 4 -6.52 2.00 8.63
CA TRP A 4 -6.97 1.48 7.34
C TRP A 4 -8.30 0.71 7.42
N ARG A 5 -8.52 0.00 8.53
CA ARG A 5 -9.81 -0.68 8.77
C ARG A 5 -10.93 0.33 8.95
N GLN A 6 -10.68 1.43 9.66
CA GLN A 6 -11.63 2.51 9.80
C GLN A 6 -11.88 3.22 8.46
N ALA A 7 -10.83 3.52 7.67
CA ALA A 7 -10.98 4.10 6.34
C ALA A 7 -11.81 3.21 5.39
N HIS A 8 -11.67 1.88 5.48
CA HIS A 8 -12.52 0.93 4.75
C HIS A 8 -13.98 0.99 5.22
N ALA A 9 -14.21 0.98 6.54
CA ALA A 9 -15.55 1.07 7.12
C ALA A 9 -16.26 2.40 6.79
N GLU A 10 -15.50 3.48 6.64
CA GLU A 10 -15.98 4.80 6.21
C GLU A 10 -16.24 4.89 4.69
N GLY A 11 -15.99 3.82 3.93
CA GLY A 11 -16.15 3.80 2.47
C GLY A 11 -15.12 4.65 1.71
N ARG A 12 -14.00 5.00 2.36
CA ARG A 12 -12.91 5.76 1.74
C ARG A 12 -11.97 4.89 0.90
N LEU A 13 -12.04 3.58 1.08
CA LEU A 13 -11.43 2.58 0.20
C LEU A 13 -12.49 2.04 -0.75
N GLY A 14 -12.09 1.43 -1.87
CA GLY A 14 -13.04 0.84 -2.81
C GLY A 14 -13.85 -0.32 -2.25
N HIS A 15 -14.63 -0.96 -3.13
CA HIS A 15 -15.64 -1.96 -2.79
C HIS A 15 -15.07 -3.34 -2.44
N GLN A 16 -13.77 -3.53 -2.52
CA GLN A 16 -13.11 -4.81 -2.41
C GLN A 16 -12.96 -5.22 -0.94
N GLY A 17 -12.68 -6.50 -0.71
CA GLY A 17 -12.48 -7.01 0.64
C GLY A 17 -11.33 -6.29 1.34
N PHE A 18 -11.49 -5.99 2.63
CA PHE A 18 -10.39 -5.44 3.42
C PHE A 18 -9.15 -6.36 3.42
N ALA A 19 -9.33 -7.67 3.18
CA ALA A 19 -8.23 -8.62 3.02
C ALA A 19 -7.31 -8.28 1.84
N ASP A 20 -7.87 -7.95 0.67
CA ASP A 20 -7.10 -7.54 -0.51
C ASP A 20 -6.28 -6.26 -0.21
N TYR A 21 -6.94 -5.27 0.40
CA TYR A 21 -6.28 -4.02 0.80
C TYR A 21 -5.21 -4.24 1.87
N ALA A 22 -5.46 -5.10 2.84
CA ALA A 22 -4.48 -5.44 3.88
C ALA A 22 -3.24 -6.12 3.29
N GLN A 23 -3.42 -6.99 2.30
CA GLN A 23 -2.32 -7.63 1.58
C GLN A 23 -1.49 -6.60 0.80
N LEU A 24 -2.14 -5.68 0.09
CA LEU A 24 -1.46 -4.57 -0.60
C LEU A 24 -0.69 -3.67 0.34
N LEU A 25 -1.28 -3.30 1.47
CA LEU A 25 -0.62 -2.48 2.50
C LEU A 25 0.60 -3.20 3.08
N LYS A 26 0.52 -4.52 3.27
CA LYS A 26 1.65 -5.33 3.73
C LYS A 26 2.79 -5.33 2.71
N ILE A 27 2.49 -5.61 1.43
CA ILE A 27 3.49 -5.57 0.34
C ILE A 27 4.14 -4.19 0.27
N GLY A 28 3.32 -3.13 0.30
CA GLY A 28 3.82 -1.75 0.29
C GLY A 28 4.75 -1.45 1.47
N TYR A 29 4.40 -1.92 2.67
CA TYR A 29 5.25 -1.76 3.86
C TYR A 29 6.58 -2.51 3.73
N ASP A 30 6.54 -3.77 3.27
CA ASP A 30 7.74 -4.58 3.06
C ASP A 30 8.68 -3.94 2.04
N VAL A 31 8.15 -3.39 0.95
CA VAL A 31 8.92 -2.63 -0.06
C VAL A 31 9.56 -1.38 0.54
N TYR A 32 8.81 -0.63 1.35
CA TYR A 32 9.35 0.58 2.01
C TYR A 32 10.49 0.26 2.98
N LEU A 33 10.34 -0.81 3.76
CA LEU A 33 11.36 -1.25 4.71
C LEU A 33 12.59 -1.86 4.05
N ALA A 34 12.42 -2.60 2.95
CA ALA A 34 13.51 -3.20 2.21
C ALA A 34 14.41 -2.15 1.53
N TYR A 35 13.85 -0.99 1.18
CA TYR A 35 14.55 0.05 0.41
C TYR A 35 14.41 1.45 1.04
N PRO A 36 14.97 1.70 2.24
CA PRO A 36 14.77 2.96 2.99
C PRO A 36 15.41 4.19 2.32
N ARG A 37 16.32 4.00 1.36
CA ARG A 37 16.99 5.07 0.60
C ARG A 37 16.54 5.13 -0.87
N ALA A 38 15.60 4.29 -1.28
CA ALA A 38 15.13 4.30 -2.65
C ALA A 38 14.24 5.51 -2.92
N SER A 39 14.30 6.00 -4.16
CA SER A 39 13.38 7.03 -4.62
C SER A 39 11.96 6.46 -4.78
N GLU A 40 10.95 7.34 -4.76
CA GLU A 40 9.55 6.94 -4.97
C GLU A 40 9.38 6.14 -6.28
N ALA A 41 10.12 6.49 -7.33
CA ALA A 41 10.11 5.77 -8.61
C ALA A 41 10.67 4.34 -8.50
N GLN A 42 11.73 4.14 -7.73
CA GLN A 42 12.30 2.81 -7.48
C GLN A 42 11.35 1.95 -6.64
N LEU A 43 10.77 2.53 -5.59
CA LEU A 43 9.77 1.85 -4.75
C LEU A 43 8.55 1.43 -5.58
N TYR A 44 8.06 2.29 -6.48
CA TYR A 44 6.96 1.92 -7.37
C TYR A 44 7.30 0.80 -8.34
N ARG A 45 8.53 0.76 -8.87
CA ARG A 45 8.95 -0.33 -9.76
C ARG A 45 8.91 -1.67 -9.02
N VAL A 46 9.48 -1.72 -7.81
CA VAL A 46 9.47 -2.95 -6.99
C VAL A 46 8.04 -3.32 -6.57
N LEU A 47 7.22 -2.32 -6.18
CA LEU A 47 5.82 -2.54 -5.86
C LEU A 47 5.04 -3.11 -7.05
N GLN A 48 5.28 -2.57 -8.25
CA GLN A 48 4.62 -3.01 -9.47
C GLN A 48 4.99 -4.46 -9.79
N ASP A 49 6.26 -4.83 -9.68
CA ASP A 49 6.71 -6.22 -9.88
C ASP A 49 6.05 -7.16 -8.86
N ALA A 50 6.03 -6.80 -7.57
CA ALA A 50 5.38 -7.59 -6.52
C ALA A 50 3.85 -7.68 -6.74
N TYR A 51 3.22 -6.58 -7.17
CA TYR A 51 1.81 -6.56 -7.50
C TYR A 51 1.50 -7.49 -8.67
N HIS A 52 2.30 -7.49 -9.75
CA HIS A 52 2.08 -8.40 -10.88
C HIS A 52 2.20 -9.88 -10.50
N GLN A 53 3.06 -10.21 -9.53
CA GLN A 53 3.16 -11.56 -8.99
C GLN A 53 1.92 -11.95 -8.15
N CYS A 54 1.32 -11.00 -7.44
CA CYS A 54 0.11 -11.21 -6.64
C CYS A 54 -1.20 -10.94 -7.39
N ALA A 55 -1.16 -10.29 -8.55
CA ALA A 55 -2.31 -9.87 -9.35
C ALA A 55 -3.36 -10.96 -9.59
N PRO A 56 -3.00 -12.24 -9.89
CA PRO A 56 -4.03 -13.29 -10.07
C PRO A 56 -4.83 -13.59 -8.79
N MET A 57 -4.39 -13.13 -7.63
CA MET A 57 -5.05 -13.32 -6.33
C MET A 57 -5.66 -12.03 -5.77
N LEU A 58 -5.46 -10.88 -6.43
CA LEU A 58 -5.90 -9.57 -5.95
C LEU A 58 -7.06 -9.07 -6.81
N SER A 59 -8.14 -8.67 -6.16
CA SER A 59 -9.31 -8.07 -6.84
C SER A 59 -9.21 -6.55 -7.05
N VAL A 60 -8.17 -5.94 -6.50
CA VAL A 60 -7.97 -4.49 -6.48
C VAL A 60 -7.14 -4.08 -7.70
N PRO A 61 -7.61 -3.16 -8.56
CA PRO A 61 -6.86 -2.73 -9.74
C PRO A 61 -5.57 -1.98 -9.37
N TRP A 62 -4.60 -1.97 -10.29
CA TRP A 62 -3.28 -1.38 -10.05
C TRP A 62 -3.34 0.10 -9.65
N ASP A 63 -4.19 0.91 -10.30
CA ASP A 63 -4.32 2.33 -9.96
C ASP A 63 -4.77 2.55 -8.51
N GLU A 64 -5.70 1.72 -8.03
CA GLU A 64 -6.18 1.77 -6.65
C GLU A 64 -5.12 1.25 -5.67
N ALA A 65 -4.45 0.15 -6.02
CA ALA A 65 -3.35 -0.41 -5.23
C ALA A 65 -2.20 0.59 -5.07
N ARG A 66 -1.82 1.25 -6.17
CA ARG A 66 -0.78 2.28 -6.20
C ARG A 66 -1.16 3.48 -5.33
N TRP A 67 -2.40 3.95 -5.45
CA TRP A 67 -2.89 5.06 -4.64
C TRP A 67 -2.86 4.71 -3.14
N LEU A 68 -3.34 3.53 -2.78
CA LEU A 68 -3.39 3.05 -1.39
C LEU A 68 -1.99 2.97 -0.76
N VAL A 69 -1.05 2.32 -1.46
CA VAL A 69 0.32 2.13 -0.96
C VAL A 69 1.07 3.45 -0.87
N ARG A 70 0.87 4.36 -1.83
CA ARG A 70 1.43 5.72 -1.76
C ARG A 70 0.96 6.47 -0.51
N HIS A 71 -0.35 6.44 -0.25
CA HIS A 71 -0.91 7.07 0.96
C HIS A 71 -0.35 6.43 2.24
N ALA A 72 -0.12 5.11 2.23
CA ALA A 72 0.54 4.44 3.34
C ALA A 72 1.97 4.89 3.57
N TRP A 73 2.79 5.03 2.52
CA TRP A 73 4.14 5.57 2.63
C TRP A 73 4.15 7.01 3.12
N GLN A 74 3.24 7.85 2.63
CA GLN A 74 3.10 9.23 3.11
C GLN A 74 2.70 9.28 4.58
N HIS A 75 1.74 8.45 5.00
CA HIS A 75 1.34 8.33 6.40
C HIS A 75 2.49 7.88 7.28
N LEU A 76 3.32 6.92 6.82
CA LEU A 76 4.53 6.47 7.53
C LEU A 76 5.59 7.56 7.61
N ALA A 77 5.85 8.26 6.50
CA ALA A 77 6.82 9.35 6.45
C ALA A 77 6.37 10.56 7.30
N HIS A 78 5.06 10.75 7.52
CA HIS A 78 4.52 11.77 8.40
C HIS A 78 4.58 11.32 9.87
N SER A 79 4.20 10.07 10.15
CA SER A 79 4.22 9.49 11.50
C SER A 79 5.65 9.31 12.04
N GLY A 80 6.61 8.98 11.17
CA GLY A 80 8.03 8.81 11.53
C GLY A 80 8.84 10.11 11.61
N ARG A 81 8.25 11.25 11.23
CA ARG A 81 8.88 12.59 11.38
C ARG A 81 8.55 13.26 12.71
N CYS A 82 7.69 12.66 13.53
CA CYS A 82 7.51 13.03 14.92
C CYS A 82 8.43 12.16 15.80
N HIS A 83 9.74 12.39 15.73
CA HIS A 83 10.67 11.83 16.71
C HIS A 83 11.92 12.70 16.88
#